data_AF-A0A9P8EZI8-F1
#
_entry.id   AF-A0A9P8EZI8-F1
#
_cell.length_a   1.000
_cell.length_b   1.000
_cell.length_c   1.000
_cell.angle_alpha   90.00
_cell.angle_beta   90.00
_cell.angle_gamma   90.00
#
_symmetry.space_group_name_H-M   'P 1'
#
loop_
_entity.id
_entity.type
_entity.pdbx_description
1 polymer ?
#
loop_
_entity_poly.entity_id
_entity_poly.type
_entity_poly.pdbx_seq_one_letter_code
_entity_poly.pdbx_strand_id
1 'polypeptide(L)'
;LMRVEGISPEFMLERCFYQFQNTASVAGLEKQLLELEQERNHMSIEDEPTIKDYYDLRTQLNNYAKDMRDVVNHPQHCLQFLQSGRLVRIKHNDHDFGWGAVVNFAKCRPPKGQPVQDPPNASSYVVDVLLQVASDVTVPANKNNDELPPGVRPPVAGEKGKMEVVPVLLSTVDAIGHLRIFLPTDLRSPEQRNNVRKGLEEVKRRFPDGIAIL
;
A
#
# COMPACT_ATOMS: atom_id res chain seq x y z
N LEU A 1 35.71 -2.46 37.36
CA LEU A 1 36.14 -3.86 37.15
C LEU A 1 37.66 -4.02 37.07
N MET A 2 38.44 -3.06 36.57
CA MET A 2 39.92 -3.10 36.60
C MET A 2 40.58 -2.93 38.00
N ARG A 3 39.82 -2.96 39.09
CA ARG A 3 40.33 -2.68 40.45
C ARG A 3 40.68 -3.94 41.25
N VAL A 4 40.36 -5.11 40.72
CA VAL A 4 40.59 -6.42 41.35
C VAL A 4 41.50 -7.21 40.42
N GLU A 5 42.72 -7.52 40.86
CA GLU A 5 43.62 -8.38 40.09
C GLU A 5 43.03 -9.80 40.01
N GLY A 6 42.93 -10.34 38.80
CA GLY A 6 42.42 -11.69 38.52
C GLY A 6 40.98 -11.77 37.99
N ILE A 7 40.20 -10.68 37.99
CA ILE A 7 38.86 -10.64 37.37
C ILE A 7 38.81 -9.52 36.36
N SER A 8 38.89 -9.88 35.08
CA SER A 8 38.78 -8.91 33.99
C SER A 8 37.30 -8.63 33.65
N PRO A 9 36.98 -7.45 33.08
CA PRO A 9 35.64 -7.18 32.56
C PRO A 9 35.15 -8.26 31.56
N GLU A 10 36.06 -8.81 30.75
CA GLU A 10 35.78 -9.87 29.78
C GLU A 10 35.34 -11.17 30.47
N PHE A 11 35.98 -11.52 31.59
CA PHE A 11 35.57 -12.67 32.40
C PHE A 11 34.13 -12.55 32.92
N MET A 12 33.71 -11.33 33.27
CA MET A 12 32.32 -11.08 33.68
C MET A 12 31.35 -11.14 32.50
N LEU A 13 31.75 -10.64 31.32
CA LEU A 13 30.93 -10.68 30.11
C LEU A 13 30.72 -12.11 29.61
N GLU A 14 31.76 -12.95 29.62
CA GLU A 14 31.65 -14.36 29.22
C GLU A 14 30.70 -15.17 30.12
N ARG A 15 30.60 -14.79 31.39
CA ARG A 15 29.83 -15.52 32.42
C ARG A 15 28.51 -14.85 32.79
N CYS A 16 28.15 -13.76 32.13
CA CYS A 16 26.87 -13.12 32.39
C CYS A 16 25.71 -13.93 31.80
N PHE A 17 24.52 -13.80 32.40
CA PHE A 17 23.32 -14.52 31.96
C PHE A 17 22.92 -14.17 30.52
N TYR A 18 23.20 -12.94 30.07
CA TYR A 18 22.96 -12.52 28.69
C TYR A 18 23.81 -13.33 27.70
N GLN A 19 25.10 -13.53 27.99
CA GLN A 19 25.99 -14.35 27.15
C GLN A 19 25.57 -15.83 27.15
N PHE A 20 25.08 -16.34 28.29
CA PHE A 20 24.51 -17.68 28.36
C PHE A 20 23.28 -17.85 27.47
N GLN A 21 22.34 -16.89 27.48
CA GLN A 21 21.16 -16.92 26.62
C GLN A 21 21.51 -16.86 25.13
N ASN A 22 22.45 -15.99 24.75
CA ASN A 22 22.92 -15.89 23.36
C ASN A 22 23.61 -17.18 22.92
N THR A 23 24.50 -17.74 23.75
CA THR A 23 25.20 -19.00 23.43
C THR A 23 24.20 -20.16 23.30
N ALA A 24 23.17 -20.19 24.15
CA ALA A 24 22.12 -21.20 24.09
C ALA A 24 21.21 -21.04 22.86
N SER A 25 20.98 -19.82 22.37
CA SER A 25 20.19 -19.58 21.16
C SER A 25 20.94 -19.87 19.86
N VAL A 26 22.29 -19.82 19.88
CA VAL A 26 23.13 -20.14 18.70
C VAL A 26 22.82 -21.53 18.15
N ALA A 27 22.73 -22.56 18.99
CA ALA A 27 22.44 -23.92 18.53
C ALA A 27 21.08 -24.02 17.78
N GLY A 28 20.09 -23.23 18.21
CA GLY A 28 18.80 -23.13 17.52
C GLY A 28 18.91 -22.45 16.15
N LEU A 29 19.70 -21.36 16.07
CA LEU A 29 19.96 -20.64 14.82
C LEU A 29 20.78 -21.48 13.84
N GLU A 30 21.77 -22.23 14.31
CA GLU A 30 22.56 -23.15 13.47
C GLU A 30 21.67 -24.25 12.86
N LYS A 31 20.73 -24.79 13.64
CA LYS A 31 19.74 -25.75 13.12
C LYS A 31 18.85 -25.11 12.05
N GLN A 32 18.34 -23.90 12.29
CA GLN A 32 17.52 -23.16 11.31
C GLN A 32 18.30 -22.83 10.04
N LEU A 33 19.57 -22.43 10.16
CA LEU A 33 20.45 -22.19 9.03
C LEU A 33 20.62 -23.46 8.19
N LEU A 34 20.90 -24.59 8.84
CA LEU A 34 21.05 -25.86 8.15
C LEU A 34 19.77 -26.29 7.43
N GLU A 35 18.60 -26.12 8.07
CA GLU A 35 17.29 -26.40 7.47
C GLU A 35 17.07 -25.54 6.21
N LEU A 36 17.29 -24.23 6.30
CA LEU A 36 17.13 -23.30 5.17
C LEU A 36 18.15 -23.54 4.05
N GLU A 37 19.38 -23.91 4.37
CA GLU A 37 20.38 -24.29 3.37
C GLU A 37 19.99 -25.57 2.64
N GLN A 38 19.44 -26.56 3.36
CA GLN A 38 18.91 -27.76 2.75
C GLN A 38 17.72 -27.43 1.84
N GLU A 39 16.76 -26.62 2.29
CA GLU A 39 15.63 -26.19 1.46
C GLU A 39 16.10 -25.49 0.18
N ARG A 40 17.07 -24.56 0.29
CA ARG A 40 17.68 -23.89 -0.86
C ARG A 40 18.35 -24.89 -1.82
N ASN A 41 19.13 -25.83 -1.30
CA ASN A 41 19.85 -26.81 -2.13
C ASN A 41 18.91 -27.82 -2.81
N HIS A 42 17.74 -28.10 -2.22
CA HIS A 42 16.71 -28.95 -2.84
C HIS A 42 15.87 -28.19 -3.87
N MET A 43 15.89 -26.85 -3.86
CA MET A 43 15.20 -26.03 -4.85
C MET A 43 16.02 -26.01 -6.15
N SER A 44 15.61 -26.82 -7.13
CA SER A 44 16.20 -26.81 -8.47
C SER A 44 15.37 -25.89 -9.38
N ILE A 45 15.99 -24.84 -9.90
CA ILE A 45 15.39 -23.92 -10.86
C ILE A 45 16.08 -24.15 -12.22
N GLU A 46 15.30 -24.36 -13.27
CA GLU A 46 15.83 -24.49 -14.64
C GLU A 46 16.40 -23.15 -15.11
N ASP A 47 17.59 -23.16 -15.73
CA ASP A 47 18.26 -21.95 -16.26
C ASP A 47 18.30 -20.75 -15.29
N GLU A 48 18.70 -21.02 -14.03
CA GLU A 48 18.77 -20.02 -12.95
C GLU A 48 19.45 -18.69 -13.35
N PRO A 49 20.57 -18.65 -14.11
CA PRO A 49 21.18 -17.37 -14.51
C PRO A 49 20.23 -16.48 -15.33
N THR A 50 19.52 -17.05 -16.29
CA THR A 50 18.58 -16.31 -17.15
C THR A 50 17.36 -15.85 -16.37
N ILE A 51 16.83 -16.70 -15.49
CA ILE A 51 15.69 -16.36 -14.63
C ILE A 51 16.05 -15.26 -13.64
N LYS A 52 17.27 -15.31 -13.08
CA LYS A 52 17.79 -14.25 -12.21
C LYS A 52 17.84 -12.92 -12.93
N ASP A 53 18.45 -12.87 -14.12
CA ASP A 53 18.54 -11.64 -14.91
C ASP A 53 17.15 -11.08 -15.23
N TYR A 54 16.20 -11.95 -15.61
CA TYR A 54 14.82 -11.55 -15.85
C TYR A 54 14.14 -10.99 -14.59
N TYR A 55 14.31 -11.66 -13.45
CA TYR A 55 13.74 -11.24 -12.17
C TYR A 55 14.31 -9.90 -11.72
N ASP A 56 15.62 -9.71 -11.84
CA ASP A 56 16.31 -8.46 -11.49
C ASP A 56 15.80 -7.30 -12.36
N LEU A 57 15.71 -7.50 -13.67
CA LEU A 57 15.15 -6.52 -14.59
C LEU A 57 13.68 -6.19 -14.27
N ARG A 58 12.87 -7.21 -13.97
CA ARG A 58 11.47 -7.02 -13.61
C ARG A 58 11.32 -6.23 -12.31
N THR A 59 12.17 -6.51 -11.32
CA THR A 59 12.19 -5.83 -10.04
C THR A 59 12.62 -4.38 -10.19
N GLN A 60 13.67 -4.11 -10.97
CA GLN A 60 14.12 -2.76 -11.29
C GLN A 60 13.03 -1.95 -11.99
N LEU A 61 12.34 -2.53 -12.98
CA LEU A 61 11.24 -1.88 -13.68
C LEU A 61 10.11 -1.52 -12.70
N ASN A 62 9.73 -2.43 -11.80
CA ASN A 62 8.73 -2.16 -10.77
C ASN A 62 9.16 -1.01 -9.83
N ASN A 63 10.43 -0.96 -9.44
CA ASN A 63 10.97 0.11 -8.60
C ASN A 63 10.92 1.46 -9.32
N TYR A 64 11.39 1.54 -10.56
CA TYR A 64 11.32 2.77 -11.34
C TYR A 64 9.89 3.23 -11.64
N ALA A 65 8.97 2.29 -11.87
CA ALA A 65 7.55 2.61 -12.01
C ALA A 65 6.96 3.18 -10.72
N LYS A 66 7.39 2.68 -9.56
CA LYS A 66 7.01 3.22 -8.25
C LYS A 66 7.58 4.62 -8.05
N ASP A 67 8.86 4.83 -8.32
CA ASP A 67 9.49 6.15 -8.19
C ASP A 67 8.81 7.19 -9.09
N MET A 68 8.49 6.81 -10.34
CA MET A 68 7.72 7.65 -11.25
C MET A 68 6.34 7.99 -10.67
N ARG A 69 5.63 7.00 -10.12
CA ARG A 69 4.32 7.21 -9.47
C ARG A 69 4.43 8.16 -8.29
N ASP A 70 5.44 8.03 -7.45
CA ASP A 70 5.63 8.89 -6.28
C ASP A 70 5.83 10.35 -6.69
N VAL A 71 6.52 10.59 -7.82
CA VAL A 71 6.64 11.92 -8.43
C VAL A 71 5.28 12.39 -8.97
N VAL A 72 4.57 11.60 -9.76
CA VAL A 72 3.25 12.00 -10.30
C VAL A 72 2.25 12.31 -9.19
N ASN A 73 2.24 11.51 -8.13
CA ASN A 73 1.37 11.68 -6.97
C ASN A 73 1.81 12.81 -6.04
N HIS A 74 2.92 13.48 -6.30
CA HIS A 74 3.31 14.64 -5.52
C HIS A 74 2.20 15.72 -5.61
N PRO A 75 1.76 16.32 -4.48
CA PRO A 75 0.62 17.22 -4.46
C PRO A 75 0.70 18.41 -5.44
N GLN A 76 1.92 18.87 -5.76
CA GLN A 76 2.13 19.93 -6.74
C GLN A 76 1.74 19.54 -8.18
N HIS A 77 1.75 18.25 -8.51
CA HIS A 77 1.49 17.75 -9.86
C HIS A 77 0.06 17.22 -10.01
N CYS A 78 -0.44 16.45 -9.04
CA CYS A 78 -1.70 15.72 -9.20
C CYS A 78 -2.96 16.48 -8.71
N LEU A 79 -2.86 17.36 -7.71
CA LEU A 79 -4.05 17.91 -7.01
C LEU A 79 -5.03 18.61 -7.96
N GLN A 80 -4.53 19.33 -8.97
CA GLN A 80 -5.37 20.02 -9.95
C GLN A 80 -6.26 19.07 -10.78
N PHE A 81 -5.84 17.81 -10.91
CA PHE A 81 -6.55 16.79 -11.69
C PHE A 81 -7.55 16.00 -10.85
N LEU A 82 -7.44 16.00 -9.51
CA LEU A 82 -8.32 15.31 -8.55
C LEU A 82 -9.66 16.03 -8.33
N GLN A 83 -10.28 16.45 -9.42
CA GLN A 83 -11.61 17.06 -9.41
C GLN A 83 -12.68 16.01 -9.12
N SER A 84 -13.81 16.44 -8.54
CA SER A 84 -14.96 15.55 -8.33
C SER A 84 -15.40 14.86 -9.63
N GLY A 85 -15.64 13.56 -9.54
CA GLY A 85 -15.96 12.67 -10.66
C GLY A 85 -14.75 12.16 -11.45
N ARG A 86 -13.52 12.60 -11.17
CA ARG A 86 -12.30 12.10 -11.80
C ARG A 86 -12.14 10.60 -11.56
N LEU A 87 -11.81 9.85 -12.62
CA LEU A 87 -11.47 8.45 -12.47
C LEU A 87 -10.06 8.30 -11.90
N VAL A 88 -9.91 7.46 -10.88
CA VAL A 88 -8.63 7.13 -10.27
C VAL A 88 -8.56 5.63 -10.07
N ARG A 89 -7.40 5.03 -10.35
CA ARG A 89 -7.15 3.64 -10.02
C ARG A 89 -6.50 3.58 -8.64
N ILE A 90 -7.05 2.77 -7.75
CA ILE A 90 -6.53 2.61 -6.38
C ILE A 90 -5.93 1.23 -6.25
N LYS A 91 -4.65 1.18 -5.88
CA LYS A 91 -3.93 -0.06 -5.60
C LYS A 91 -3.08 0.14 -4.36
N HIS A 92 -3.24 -0.76 -3.40
CA HIS A 92 -2.50 -0.76 -2.15
C HIS A 92 -2.01 -2.17 -1.84
N ASN A 93 -0.69 -2.36 -1.75
CA ASN A 93 -0.07 -3.66 -1.57
C ASN A 93 -0.64 -4.71 -2.55
N ASP A 94 -1.21 -5.79 -2.04
CA ASP A 94 -1.82 -6.88 -2.81
C ASP A 94 -3.30 -6.65 -3.16
N HIS A 95 -3.86 -5.51 -2.74
CA HIS A 95 -5.24 -5.15 -3.00
C HIS A 95 -5.35 -4.17 -4.17
N ASP A 96 -5.90 -4.65 -5.29
CA ASP A 96 -6.30 -3.81 -6.42
C ASP A 96 -7.81 -3.56 -6.35
N PHE A 97 -8.20 -2.32 -6.05
CA PHE A 97 -9.60 -1.90 -6.03
C PHE A 97 -10.10 -1.53 -7.43
N GLY A 98 -9.20 -1.46 -8.41
CA GLY A 98 -9.51 -1.02 -9.76
C GLY A 98 -9.84 0.47 -9.81
N TRP A 99 -10.72 0.81 -10.74
CA TRP A 99 -11.12 2.20 -11.02
C TRP A 99 -12.26 2.67 -10.12
N GLY A 100 -12.05 3.79 -9.46
CA GLY A 100 -13.03 4.52 -8.66
C GLY A 100 -13.24 5.94 -9.14
N ALA A 101 -14.12 6.66 -8.46
CA ALA A 101 -14.42 8.06 -8.75
C ALA A 101 -14.08 8.95 -7.54
N VAL A 102 -13.31 10.01 -7.76
CA VAL A 102 -12.98 11.00 -6.73
C VAL A 102 -14.25 11.73 -6.31
N VAL A 103 -14.51 11.77 -5.00
CA VAL A 103 -15.61 12.54 -4.41
C VAL A 103 -15.08 13.90 -3.96
N ASN A 104 -14.04 13.89 -3.15
CA ASN A 104 -13.40 15.07 -2.57
C ASN A 104 -11.96 14.73 -2.16
N PHE A 105 -11.16 15.74 -1.84
CA PHE A 105 -9.86 15.56 -1.19
C PHE A 105 -9.67 16.61 -0.09
N ALA A 106 -8.88 16.28 0.93
CA ALA A 106 -8.60 17.17 2.06
C ALA A 106 -7.14 17.01 2.51
N LYS A 107 -6.54 18.13 2.93
CA LYS A 107 -5.21 18.10 3.57
C LYS A 107 -5.32 17.51 4.98
N CYS A 108 -4.53 16.49 5.25
CA CYS A 108 -4.40 15.89 6.57
C CYS A 108 -3.86 16.93 7.56
N ARG A 109 -4.43 16.95 8.76
CA ARG A 109 -3.85 17.73 9.86
C ARG A 109 -2.72 16.90 10.48
N PRO A 110 -1.54 17.48 10.73
CA PRO A 110 -0.49 16.75 11.43
C PRO A 110 -0.95 16.39 12.85
N PRO A 111 -0.42 15.31 13.44
CA PRO A 111 -0.61 15.01 14.85
C PRO A 111 -0.18 16.20 15.71
N LYS A 112 -0.88 16.43 16.83
CA LYS A 112 -0.54 17.52 17.76
C LYS A 112 0.94 17.41 18.18
N GLY A 113 1.72 18.45 17.89
CA GLY A 113 3.14 18.55 18.29
C GLY A 113 4.16 18.15 17.22
N GLN A 114 3.74 17.68 16.04
CA GLN A 114 4.67 17.47 14.92
C GLN A 114 4.74 18.69 13.99
N PRO A 115 5.94 19.04 13.48
CA PRO A 115 6.06 20.08 12.47
C PRO A 115 5.33 19.67 11.19
N VAL A 116 4.63 20.63 10.57
CA VAL A 116 4.04 20.45 9.24
C VAL A 116 5.21 20.27 8.26
N GLN A 117 5.27 19.15 7.54
CA GLN A 117 6.23 18.98 6.45
C GLN A 117 5.86 19.94 5.31
N ASP A 118 6.85 20.72 4.86
CA ASP A 118 6.76 21.65 3.74
C ASP A 118 8.00 21.42 2.83
N PRO A 119 7.84 21.04 1.55
CA PRO A 119 6.58 20.84 0.83
C PRO A 119 5.77 19.63 1.36
N PRO A 120 4.42 19.68 1.25
CA PRO A 120 3.59 18.54 1.62
C PRO A 120 3.83 17.37 0.68
N ASN A 121 3.97 16.18 1.24
CA ASN A 121 4.09 14.93 0.49
C ASN A 121 2.72 14.33 0.16
N ALA A 122 2.68 13.23 -0.60
CA ALA A 122 1.45 12.51 -0.90
C ALA A 122 0.71 12.05 0.38
N SER A 123 1.44 11.64 1.41
CA SER A 123 0.87 11.22 2.70
C SER A 123 0.19 12.36 3.50
N SER A 124 0.32 13.60 3.05
CA SER A 124 -0.34 14.77 3.66
C SER A 124 -1.75 15.03 3.13
N TYR A 125 -2.26 14.22 2.20
CA TYR A 125 -3.58 14.38 1.61
C TYR A 125 -4.37 13.06 1.65
N VAL A 126 -5.63 13.16 2.11
CA VAL A 126 -6.64 12.11 2.00
C VAL A 126 -7.56 12.45 0.85
N VAL A 127 -7.81 11.46 -0.01
CA VAL A 127 -8.76 11.52 -1.12
C VAL A 127 -9.93 10.61 -0.77
N ASP A 128 -11.14 11.17 -0.75
CA ASP A 128 -12.37 10.40 -0.61
C ASP A 128 -12.72 9.84 -1.99
N VAL A 129 -12.64 8.52 -2.17
CA VAL A 129 -12.87 7.84 -3.45
C VAL A 129 -14.04 6.87 -3.32
N LEU A 130 -14.98 6.94 -4.26
CA LEU A 130 -16.06 5.95 -4.36
C LEU A 130 -15.50 4.68 -5.02
N LEU A 131 -15.40 3.61 -4.23
CA LEU A 131 -14.83 2.32 -4.62
C LEU A 131 -15.82 1.19 -4.42
N GLN A 132 -15.64 0.10 -5.15
CA GLN A 132 -16.33 -1.16 -4.90
C GLN A 132 -15.55 -1.95 -3.85
N VAL A 133 -16.16 -2.16 -2.69
CA VAL A 133 -15.59 -2.90 -1.56
C VAL A 133 -16.43 -4.15 -1.28
N ALA A 134 -15.86 -5.12 -0.55
CA ALA A 134 -16.61 -6.29 -0.14
C ALA A 134 -17.79 -5.93 0.78
N SER A 135 -18.85 -6.76 0.77
CA SER A 135 -20.12 -6.43 1.44
C SER A 135 -20.03 -6.42 2.97
N ASP A 136 -19.15 -7.25 3.52
CA ASP A 136 -18.82 -7.42 4.94
C ASP A 136 -18.02 -6.25 5.54
N VAL A 137 -17.36 -5.47 4.69
CA VAL A 137 -16.50 -4.35 5.11
C VAL A 137 -17.35 -3.18 5.60
N THR A 138 -17.02 -2.65 6.77
CA THR A 138 -17.56 -1.35 7.23
C THR A 138 -16.44 -0.33 7.18
N VAL A 139 -16.62 0.70 6.35
CA VAL A 139 -15.63 1.78 6.23
C VAL A 139 -15.80 2.71 7.44
N PRO A 140 -14.77 2.89 8.28
CA PRO A 140 -14.87 3.80 9.40
C PRO A 140 -15.01 5.25 8.89
N ALA A 141 -15.90 6.02 9.54
CA ALA A 141 -16.08 7.44 9.21
C ALA A 141 -14.89 8.32 9.63
N ASN A 142 -14.03 7.81 10.53
CA ASN A 142 -12.85 8.53 10.99
C ASN A 142 -11.75 8.46 9.95
N LYS A 143 -11.35 9.65 9.48
CA LYS A 143 -10.19 9.85 8.60
C LYS A 143 -8.92 9.76 9.44
N ASN A 144 -8.51 8.54 9.77
CA ASN A 144 -7.17 8.30 10.27
C ASN A 144 -6.17 8.55 9.12
N ASN A 145 -4.92 8.92 9.43
CA ASN A 145 -3.85 9.07 8.44
C ASN A 145 -3.30 7.70 7.98
N ASP A 146 -4.14 6.66 7.96
CA ASP A 146 -3.80 5.34 7.45
C ASP A 146 -3.93 5.36 5.93
N GLU A 147 -3.06 4.62 5.22
CA GLU A 147 -3.07 4.55 3.75
C GLU A 147 -4.40 4.03 3.21
N LEU A 148 -4.94 3.02 3.89
CA LEU A 148 -6.25 2.43 3.66
C LEU A 148 -6.88 2.13 5.02
N PRO A 149 -8.19 2.35 5.22
CA PRO A 149 -8.83 2.03 6.49
C PRO A 149 -8.75 0.53 6.81
N PRO A 150 -8.57 0.15 8.09
CA PRO A 150 -8.36 -1.24 8.48
C PRO A 150 -9.57 -2.10 8.10
N GLY A 151 -9.28 -3.27 7.52
CA GLY A 151 -10.31 -4.23 7.09
C GLY A 151 -10.96 -3.91 5.75
N VAL A 152 -10.61 -2.80 5.08
CA VAL A 152 -11.10 -2.51 3.73
C VAL A 152 -10.39 -3.39 2.72
N ARG A 153 -11.17 -4.14 1.94
CA ARG A 153 -10.67 -5.01 0.86
C ARG A 153 -11.59 -4.95 -0.37
N PRO A 154 -11.05 -5.19 -1.57
CA PRO A 154 -11.88 -5.36 -2.76
C PRO A 154 -12.73 -6.64 -2.65
N PRO A 155 -13.88 -6.72 -3.34
CA PRO A 155 -14.65 -7.95 -3.44
C PRO A 155 -13.86 -9.02 -4.20
N VAL A 156 -13.89 -10.26 -3.71
CA VAL A 156 -13.27 -11.40 -4.42
C VAL A 156 -14.10 -11.72 -5.68
N ALA A 157 -13.48 -12.36 -6.68
CA ALA A 157 -14.18 -12.80 -7.89
C ALA A 157 -15.42 -13.64 -7.55
N GLY A 158 -16.62 -13.16 -7.91
CA GLY A 158 -17.90 -13.80 -7.61
C GLY A 158 -18.59 -13.32 -6.33
N GLU A 159 -17.92 -12.54 -5.48
CA GLU A 159 -18.52 -11.92 -4.30
C GLU A 159 -19.32 -10.68 -4.69
N LYS A 160 -20.47 -10.45 -4.02
CA LYS A 160 -21.20 -9.20 -4.17
C LYS A 160 -20.42 -8.09 -3.48
N GLY A 161 -20.00 -7.09 -4.23
CA GLY A 161 -19.44 -5.85 -3.68
C GLY A 161 -20.49 -4.76 -3.51
N LYS A 162 -20.26 -3.86 -2.56
CA LYS A 162 -21.04 -2.63 -2.38
C LYS A 162 -20.18 -1.42 -2.71
N MET A 163 -20.82 -0.33 -3.13
CA MET A 163 -20.13 0.93 -3.36
C MET A 163 -20.06 1.73 -2.07
N GLU A 164 -18.86 2.09 -1.66
CA GLU A 164 -18.61 2.91 -0.47
C GLU A 164 -17.62 4.02 -0.77
N VAL A 165 -17.79 5.14 -0.06
CA VAL A 165 -16.82 6.23 -0.11
C VAL A 165 -15.71 5.90 0.89
N VAL A 166 -14.53 5.59 0.37
CA VAL A 166 -13.37 5.19 1.16
C VAL A 166 -12.39 6.37 1.20
N PRO A 167 -12.03 6.88 2.39
CA PRO A 167 -10.91 7.80 2.52
C PRO A 167 -9.61 7.03 2.32
N VAL A 168 -8.82 7.39 1.32
CA VAL A 168 -7.51 6.78 1.02
C VAL A 168 -6.42 7.84 0.98
N LEU A 169 -5.19 7.50 1.35
CA LEU A 169 -4.06 8.42 1.14
C LEU A 169 -3.74 8.55 -0.34
N LEU A 170 -3.29 9.74 -0.74
CA LEU A 170 -2.89 10.02 -2.12
C LEU A 170 -1.78 9.09 -2.63
N SER A 171 -0.94 8.54 -1.74
CA SER A 171 0.06 7.52 -2.07
C SER A 171 -0.52 6.22 -2.66
N THR A 172 -1.79 5.91 -2.37
CA THR A 172 -2.47 4.69 -2.85
C THR A 172 -3.04 4.83 -4.27
N VAL A 173 -2.97 6.03 -4.86
CA VAL A 173 -3.41 6.27 -6.23
C VAL A 173 -2.38 5.67 -7.19
N ASP A 174 -2.79 4.66 -7.95
CA ASP A 174 -1.95 3.97 -8.93
C ASP A 174 -1.86 4.75 -10.24
N ALA A 175 -2.99 5.31 -10.67
CA ALA A 175 -3.13 6.08 -11.90
C ALA A 175 -4.32 7.05 -11.83
N ILE A 176 -4.23 8.16 -12.58
CA ILE A 176 -5.31 9.13 -12.73
C ILE A 176 -5.84 9.05 -14.17
N GLY A 177 -7.14 8.84 -14.32
CA GLY A 177 -7.79 8.72 -15.63
C GLY A 177 -8.07 10.07 -16.28
N HIS A 178 -7.97 10.12 -17.59
CA HIS A 178 -8.30 11.31 -18.38
C HIS A 178 -9.79 11.68 -18.31
N LEU A 179 -10.67 10.71 -18.03
CA LEU A 179 -12.11 10.89 -17.98
C LEU A 179 -12.63 11.35 -16.60
N ARG A 180 -13.76 12.04 -16.63
CA ARG A 180 -14.58 12.36 -15.47
C ARG A 180 -15.99 11.84 -15.70
N ILE A 181 -16.58 11.24 -14.67
CA ILE A 181 -17.98 10.85 -14.66
C ILE A 181 -18.80 11.87 -13.87
N PHE A 182 -20.09 11.95 -14.17
CA PHE A 182 -21.00 12.78 -13.39
C PHE A 182 -21.19 12.16 -12.01
N LEU A 183 -20.92 12.94 -10.96
CA LEU A 183 -21.09 12.53 -9.58
C LEU A 183 -22.31 13.26 -8.98
N PRO A 184 -23.29 12.53 -8.40
CA PRO A 184 -24.37 13.14 -7.64
C PRO A 184 -23.85 14.01 -6.49
N THR A 185 -24.58 15.06 -6.14
CA THR A 185 -24.23 15.94 -5.00
C THR A 185 -24.32 15.23 -3.65
N ASP A 186 -25.15 14.20 -3.54
CA ASP A 186 -25.31 13.40 -2.33
C ASP A 186 -25.08 11.91 -2.61
N LEU A 187 -24.06 11.35 -1.95
CA LEU A 187 -23.71 9.94 -2.01
C LEU A 187 -24.04 9.20 -0.72
N ARG A 188 -24.94 9.70 0.13
CA ARG A 188 -25.38 8.97 1.33
C ARG A 188 -26.30 7.80 1.00
N SER A 189 -27.11 7.92 -0.06
CA SER A 189 -28.01 6.85 -0.50
C SER A 189 -27.25 5.76 -1.28
N PRO A 190 -27.46 4.48 -0.96
CA PRO A 190 -26.94 3.35 -1.74
C PRO A 190 -27.35 3.39 -3.23
N GLU A 191 -28.55 3.91 -3.53
CA GLU A 191 -29.05 4.02 -4.91
C GLU A 191 -28.20 4.98 -5.75
N GLN A 192 -27.82 6.12 -5.17
CA GLN A 192 -26.98 7.11 -5.84
C GLN A 192 -25.59 6.55 -6.12
N ARG A 193 -25.01 5.82 -5.14
CA ARG A 193 -23.73 5.13 -5.35
C ARG A 193 -23.82 4.05 -6.42
N ASN A 194 -24.93 3.32 -6.48
CA ASN A 194 -25.18 2.31 -7.52
C ASN A 194 -25.34 2.92 -8.92
N ASN A 195 -25.85 4.14 -9.05
CA ASN A 195 -25.87 4.85 -10.34
C ASN A 195 -24.46 5.17 -10.83
N VAL A 196 -23.58 5.61 -9.92
CA VAL A 196 -22.17 5.84 -10.25
C VAL A 196 -21.46 4.53 -10.61
N ARG A 197 -21.77 3.42 -9.93
CA ARG A 197 -21.28 2.06 -10.28
C ARG A 197 -21.60 1.70 -11.74
N LYS A 198 -22.85 1.90 -12.16
CA LYS A 198 -23.27 1.66 -13.56
C LYS A 198 -22.49 2.55 -14.53
N GLY A 199 -22.23 3.80 -14.15
CA GLY A 199 -21.37 4.71 -14.91
C GLY A 199 -19.94 4.17 -15.07
N LEU A 200 -19.34 3.68 -13.99
CA LEU A 200 -18.01 3.05 -14.02
C LEU A 200 -17.97 1.78 -14.88
N GLU A 201 -18.99 0.92 -14.77
CA GLU A 201 -19.15 -0.28 -15.60
C GLU A 201 -19.28 0.07 -17.09
N GLU A 202 -20.04 1.11 -17.42
CA GLU A 202 -20.20 1.59 -18.79
C GLU A 202 -18.88 2.16 -19.36
N VAL A 203 -18.10 2.87 -18.55
CA VAL A 203 -16.75 3.31 -18.95
C VAL A 203 -15.88 2.09 -19.22
N LYS A 204 -15.84 1.11 -18.30
CA LYS A 204 -15.05 -0.12 -18.49
C LYS A 204 -15.48 -0.89 -19.74
N ARG A 205 -16.78 -0.92 -20.06
CA ARG A 205 -17.33 -1.55 -21.27
C ARG A 205 -16.92 -0.82 -22.55
N ARG A 206 -16.82 0.51 -22.53
CA ARG A 206 -16.42 1.33 -23.68
C ARG A 206 -14.91 1.31 -23.93
N PHE A 207 -14.11 1.04 -22.91
CA PHE A 207 -12.64 1.02 -22.97
C PHE A 207 -12.10 -0.36 -22.55
N PRO A 208 -12.30 -1.40 -23.38
CA PRO A 208 -11.89 -2.77 -23.05
C PRO A 208 -10.36 -2.91 -22.93
N ASP A 209 -9.60 -2.14 -23.72
CA ASP A 209 -8.14 -2.16 -23.73
C ASP A 209 -7.51 -1.40 -22.55
N GLY A 210 -8.34 -0.68 -21.76
CA GLY A 210 -7.92 0.13 -20.63
C GLY A 210 -8.36 1.59 -20.74
N ILE A 211 -8.55 2.23 -19.59
CA ILE A 211 -8.91 3.65 -19.51
C ILE A 211 -7.65 4.48 -19.72
N ALA A 212 -7.72 5.48 -20.60
CA ALA A 212 -6.63 6.41 -20.84
C ALA A 212 -6.23 7.16 -19.55
N ILE A 213 -4.94 7.12 -19.24
CA ILE A 213 -4.31 7.80 -18.09
C ILE A 213 -3.82 9.20 -18.47
N LEU A 214 -3.71 10.09 -17.49
CA LEU A 214 -3.09 11.42 -17.63
C LEU A 214 -1.57 11.35 -17.57
#